data_AF-A0A4X1US08-F1
#
_entry.id   AF-A0A4X1US08-F1
#
_cell.length_a   1.000
_cell.length_b   1.000
_cell.length_c   1.000
_cell.angle_alpha   90.00
_cell.angle_beta   90.00
_cell.angle_gamma   90.00
#
_symmetry.space_group_name_H-M   'P 1'
#
loop_
_entity.id
_entity.type
_entity.pdbx_description
1 polymer ?
#
loop_
_entity_poly.entity_id
_entity_poly.type
_entity_poly.pdbx_seq_one_letter_code
_entity_poly.pdbx_strand_id
1 'polypeptide(L)'
;MPNIVLFSGSSHQDLSQRVADRLGLELGKVVTKKFSNQETSVEIGESVRGEDVYIIQSGCGEINDNLMELLIMINACKIASSSRVTAVIPCFPYARQDKKDKSRAPISAKLVANMLSVAGADHIITMDLHASQIQGFFDIPVDNLYAEPAVLQWIRENIAEWRNCIIVSPDAGGAKRVTSIADRLNVEFALIHKERKKANEVDRMVLVGDVKDRVAILVDDMADTCGTICHAADKLLSAGATKVYAILTHGIFSGPAISRINNAAFEAVVVTNTIPQEDKMKHCSKIQLHFCILKGFWYIYQLTRLDLAPYSDSVDLTCWMDPFDKDDEDGLESSLIPELVPPLTACVETLKRNHQICQFFPTLRNGGQLGVHLAKKGTQRNKNIPESLSFHLNINQL
;
A
#
# COMPACT_ATOMS: atom_id res chain seq x y z
N MET A 1 2.80 6.54 27.55
CA MET A 1 3.04 6.49 26.09
C MET A 1 2.99 7.92 25.60
N PRO A 2 3.92 8.35 24.73
CA PRO A 2 3.85 9.69 24.13
C PRO A 2 2.54 9.84 23.35
N ASN A 3 1.95 11.05 23.31
CA ASN A 3 0.81 11.30 22.44
C ASN A 3 1.29 11.34 20.99
N ILE A 4 0.38 11.04 20.08
CA ILE A 4 0.67 10.99 18.65
C ILE A 4 0.26 12.32 18.03
N VAL A 5 1.15 12.91 17.26
CA VAL A 5 0.90 14.14 16.51
C VAL A 5 1.17 13.90 15.04
N LEU A 6 0.20 14.23 14.19
CA LEU A 6 0.27 14.03 12.75
C LEU A 6 0.38 15.38 12.04
N PHE A 7 1.45 15.62 11.29
CA PHE A 7 1.59 16.79 10.43
C PHE A 7 1.50 16.40 8.96
N SER A 8 0.90 17.28 8.15
CA SER A 8 0.95 17.19 6.70
C SER A 8 1.97 18.19 6.16
N GLY A 9 2.80 17.75 5.21
CA GLY A 9 3.46 18.69 4.30
C GLY A 9 2.50 19.21 3.22
N SER A 10 3.03 19.98 2.27
CA SER A 10 2.26 20.58 1.18
C SER A 10 1.94 19.63 0.02
N SER A 11 2.61 18.47 -0.07
CA SER A 11 2.49 17.58 -1.24
C SER A 11 1.12 16.92 -1.42
N HIS A 12 0.46 16.53 -0.33
CA HIS A 12 -0.78 15.74 -0.39
C HIS A 12 -1.63 15.88 0.88
N GLN A 13 -2.27 17.05 1.07
CA GLN A 13 -3.10 17.31 2.25
C GLN A 13 -4.33 16.38 2.36
N ASP A 14 -4.98 16.03 1.24
CA ASP A 14 -6.13 15.11 1.24
C ASP A 14 -5.79 13.76 1.86
N LEU A 15 -4.68 13.13 1.44
CA LEU A 15 -4.22 11.88 2.03
C LEU A 15 -3.95 12.03 3.53
N SER A 16 -3.26 13.10 3.93
CA SER A 16 -2.96 13.36 5.34
C SER A 16 -4.23 13.51 6.16
N GLN A 17 -5.24 14.22 5.64
CA GLN A 17 -6.53 14.39 6.31
C GLN A 17 -7.27 13.07 6.46
N ARG A 18 -7.36 12.26 5.39
CA ARG A 18 -7.99 10.93 5.45
C ARG A 18 -7.31 10.01 6.46
N VAL A 19 -5.98 10.10 6.57
CA VAL A 19 -5.21 9.36 7.58
C VAL A 19 -5.56 9.85 8.99
N ALA A 20 -5.65 11.16 9.20
CA ALA A 20 -6.03 11.77 10.47
C ALA A 20 -7.45 11.35 10.89
N ASP A 21 -8.42 11.47 9.98
CA ASP A 21 -9.82 11.12 10.20
C ASP A 21 -9.98 9.65 10.61
N ARG A 22 -9.26 8.75 9.92
CA ARG A 22 -9.30 7.31 10.24
C ARG A 22 -8.64 6.95 11.57
N LEU A 23 -7.72 7.79 12.06
CA LEU A 23 -7.14 7.65 13.40
C LEU A 23 -7.96 8.38 14.47
N GLY A 24 -8.98 9.14 14.10
CA GLY A 24 -9.71 10.02 15.02
C GLY A 24 -8.83 11.12 15.59
N LEU A 25 -7.87 11.63 14.80
CA LEU A 25 -6.96 12.70 15.16
C LEU A 25 -7.19 13.92 14.27
N GLU A 26 -6.85 15.10 14.78
CA GLU A 26 -6.72 16.30 13.95
C GLU A 26 -5.28 16.43 13.44
N LEU A 27 -5.10 17.04 12.27
CA LEU A 27 -3.77 17.41 11.80
C LEU A 27 -3.20 18.52 12.68
N GLY A 28 -1.95 18.35 13.09
CA GLY A 28 -1.21 19.33 13.84
C GLY A 28 -1.03 20.63 13.05
N LYS A 29 -1.03 21.74 13.78
CA LYS A 29 -0.91 23.09 13.24
C LYS A 29 0.50 23.31 12.72
N VAL A 30 0.61 23.50 11.42
CA VAL A 30 1.87 23.89 10.77
C VAL A 30 1.59 25.02 9.79
N VAL A 31 2.45 26.04 9.81
CA VAL A 31 2.45 27.10 8.80
C VAL A 31 3.60 26.81 7.85
N THR A 32 3.26 26.36 6.63
CA THR A 32 4.23 26.20 5.54
C THR A 32 4.01 27.28 4.49
N LYS A 33 5.09 27.95 4.09
CA LYS A 33 5.06 29.01 3.08
C LYS A 33 6.36 29.03 2.29
N LYS A 34 6.30 29.64 1.10
CA LYS A 34 7.48 29.87 0.26
C LYS A 34 7.78 31.36 0.23
N PHE A 35 9.02 31.74 0.57
CA PHE A 35 9.47 33.12 0.42
C PHE A 35 9.60 33.50 -1.06
N SER A 36 9.66 34.80 -1.36
CA SER A 36 9.74 35.30 -2.75
C SER A 36 11.00 34.85 -3.50
N ASN A 37 12.05 34.44 -2.78
CA ASN A 37 13.28 33.87 -3.34
C ASN A 37 13.25 32.33 -3.43
N GLN A 38 12.07 31.72 -3.29
CA GLN A 38 11.84 30.27 -3.35
C GLN A 38 12.30 29.45 -2.14
N GLU A 39 12.79 30.07 -1.07
CA GLU A 39 13.08 29.35 0.17
C GLU A 39 11.79 28.85 0.85
N THR A 40 11.86 27.64 1.40
CA THR A 40 10.75 27.05 2.16
C THR A 40 10.86 27.46 3.63
N SER A 41 9.77 28.00 4.17
CA SER A 41 9.64 28.39 5.58
C SER A 41 8.56 27.55 6.23
N VAL A 42 8.93 26.91 7.34
CA VAL A 42 8.06 26.03 8.12
C VAL A 42 8.07 26.51 9.57
N GLU A 43 6.89 26.62 10.17
CA GLU A 43 6.71 26.94 11.58
C GLU A 43 5.71 25.95 12.20
N ILE A 44 6.18 25.16 13.18
CA ILE A 44 5.32 24.24 13.93
C ILE A 44 4.51 25.07 14.94
N GLY A 45 3.20 25.08 14.78
CA GLY A 45 2.27 25.94 15.52
C GLY A 45 1.81 25.39 16.88
N GLU A 46 2.33 24.23 17.29
CA GLU A 46 2.02 23.61 18.58
C GLU A 46 3.24 22.90 19.19
N SER A 47 3.17 22.59 20.49
CA SER A 47 4.27 21.92 21.18
C SER A 47 4.30 20.43 20.83
N VAL A 48 5.44 19.96 20.31
CA VAL A 48 5.70 18.54 20.02
C VAL A 48 6.63 17.88 21.05
N ARG A 49 6.94 18.55 22.17
CA ARG A 49 7.90 18.08 23.17
C ARG A 49 7.44 16.75 23.79
N GLY A 50 8.26 15.72 23.64
CA GLY A 50 7.97 14.38 24.16
C GLY A 50 6.90 13.61 23.39
N GLU A 51 6.41 14.14 22.28
CA GLU A 51 5.37 13.50 21.46
C GLU A 51 5.97 12.60 20.37
N ASP A 52 5.17 11.66 19.87
CA ASP A 52 5.49 10.77 18.75
C ASP A 52 4.93 11.38 17.46
N VAL A 53 5.85 11.96 16.67
CA VAL A 53 5.51 12.81 15.54
C VAL A 53 5.56 12.01 14.24
N TYR A 54 4.49 12.11 13.44
CA TYR A 54 4.41 11.54 12.10
C TYR A 54 4.25 12.69 11.09
N ILE A 55 5.13 12.75 10.10
CA ILE A 55 5.08 13.76 9.03
C ILE A 55 4.76 13.07 7.72
N ILE A 56 3.58 13.36 7.15
CA ILE A 56 3.15 12.82 5.85
C ILE A 56 3.59 13.77 4.74
N GLN A 57 4.47 13.27 3.87
CA GLN A 57 4.89 13.98 2.67
C GLN A 57 5.27 12.98 1.57
N SER A 58 4.64 13.09 0.39
CA SER A 58 4.96 12.28 -0.78
C SER A 58 5.96 12.97 -1.71
N GLY A 59 6.79 12.19 -2.40
CA GLY A 59 7.75 12.67 -3.40
C GLY A 59 7.12 13.00 -4.75
N CYS A 60 6.05 13.80 -4.77
CA CYS A 60 5.32 14.18 -5.99
C CYS A 60 5.42 15.69 -6.29
N GLY A 61 4.88 16.14 -7.43
CA GLY A 61 4.89 17.56 -7.83
C GLY A 61 6.32 18.11 -7.97
N GLU A 62 6.58 19.26 -7.33
CA GLU A 62 7.94 19.82 -7.21
C GLU A 62 8.75 19.03 -6.18
N ILE A 63 9.30 17.90 -6.63
CA ILE A 63 9.96 16.89 -5.78
C ILE A 63 11.02 17.46 -4.84
N ASN A 64 11.78 18.47 -5.29
CA ASN A 64 12.86 19.08 -4.50
C ASN A 64 12.31 19.97 -3.39
N ASP A 65 11.28 20.77 -3.69
CA ASP A 65 10.63 21.62 -2.71
C ASP A 65 9.98 20.76 -1.62
N ASN A 66 9.26 19.70 -2.03
CA ASN A 66 8.60 18.78 -1.10
C ASN A 66 9.59 17.99 -0.23
N LEU A 67 10.73 17.59 -0.79
CA LEU A 67 11.81 16.96 -0.03
C LEU A 67 12.43 17.95 0.97
N MET A 68 12.72 19.19 0.56
CA MET A 68 13.26 20.20 1.46
C MET A 68 12.28 20.57 2.57
N GLU A 69 11.00 20.72 2.26
CA GLU A 69 9.93 20.97 3.25
C GLU A 69 9.90 19.84 4.30
N LEU A 70 9.93 18.58 3.86
CA LEU A 70 9.97 17.43 4.76
C LEU A 70 11.20 17.45 5.68
N LEU A 71 12.39 17.70 5.12
CA LEU A 71 13.63 17.77 5.90
C LEU A 71 13.58 18.90 6.95
N ILE A 72 13.03 20.06 6.58
CA ILE A 72 12.87 21.20 7.49
C ILE A 72 11.87 20.86 8.60
N MET A 73 10.73 20.23 8.28
CA MET A 73 9.73 19.79 9.26
C MET A 73 10.30 18.77 10.25
N ILE A 74 11.05 17.76 9.76
CA ILE A 74 11.71 16.75 10.59
C ILE A 74 12.67 17.44 11.57
N ASN A 75 13.55 18.30 11.06
CA ASN A 75 14.53 18.98 11.89
C ASN A 75 13.87 19.91 12.91
N ALA A 76 12.82 20.65 12.52
CA ALA A 76 12.04 21.50 13.43
C ALA A 76 11.43 20.69 14.59
N CYS A 77 10.84 19.52 14.30
CA CYS A 77 10.30 18.64 15.33
C CYS A 77 11.39 18.04 16.22
N LYS A 78 12.56 17.69 15.64
CA LYS A 78 13.67 17.11 16.39
C LYS A 78 14.25 18.09 17.41
N ILE A 79 14.55 19.32 16.99
CA ILE A 79 15.09 20.37 17.88
C ILE A 79 14.04 20.88 18.89
N ALA A 80 12.75 20.78 18.55
CA ALA A 80 11.64 21.03 19.47
C ALA A 80 11.45 19.91 20.53
N SER A 81 12.39 18.95 20.59
CA SER A 81 12.43 17.86 21.58
C SER A 81 11.27 16.87 21.49
N SER A 82 10.82 16.55 20.27
CA SER A 82 9.95 15.38 20.05
C SER A 82 10.61 14.09 20.54
N SER A 83 9.79 13.14 20.99
CA SER A 83 10.30 11.83 21.43
C SER A 83 10.79 10.99 20.26
N ARG A 84 10.06 11.03 19.14
CA ARG A 84 10.36 10.30 17.92
C ARG A 84 9.78 11.04 16.72
N VAL A 85 10.49 11.03 15.59
CA VAL A 85 10.01 11.57 14.31
C VAL A 85 9.97 10.47 13.26
N THR A 86 8.78 10.11 12.80
CA THR A 86 8.54 9.17 11.71
C THR A 86 8.22 9.92 10.43
N ALA A 87 9.00 9.71 9.37
CA ALA A 87 8.69 10.25 8.05
C ALA A 87 7.80 9.25 7.28
N VAL A 88 6.60 9.67 6.93
CA VAL A 88 5.64 8.89 6.15
C VAL A 88 5.69 9.38 4.71
N ILE A 89 6.32 8.58 3.85
CA ILE A 89 6.67 8.94 2.47
C ILE A 89 6.02 7.95 1.51
N PRO A 90 4.74 8.16 1.12
CA PRO A 90 4.00 7.22 0.29
C PRO A 90 4.69 6.88 -1.04
N CYS A 91 5.19 7.88 -1.77
CA CYS A 91 6.05 7.69 -2.93
C CYS A 91 7.45 8.19 -2.61
N PHE A 92 8.43 7.29 -2.49
CA PHE A 92 9.79 7.66 -2.10
C PHE A 92 10.51 8.48 -3.18
N PRO A 93 11.03 9.68 -2.87
CA PRO A 93 11.64 10.55 -3.86
C PRO A 93 12.96 9.96 -4.36
N TYR A 94 13.25 10.16 -5.65
CA TYR A 94 14.47 9.65 -6.31
C TYR A 94 14.65 8.12 -6.31
N ALA A 95 13.61 7.33 -6.02
CA ALA A 95 13.72 5.86 -5.89
C ALA A 95 14.28 5.15 -7.13
N ARG A 96 14.05 5.67 -8.35
CA ARG A 96 14.62 5.12 -9.60
C ARG A 96 16.14 5.33 -9.76
N GLN A 97 16.77 6.10 -8.87
CA GLN A 97 18.20 6.40 -8.87
C GLN A 97 18.90 5.67 -7.71
N ASP A 98 18.66 4.36 -7.60
CA ASP A 98 19.11 3.44 -6.55
C ASP A 98 20.46 2.77 -6.86
N LYS A 99 20.93 2.81 -8.11
CA LYS A 99 22.19 2.16 -8.52
C LYS A 99 22.95 2.97 -9.56
N LYS A 100 24.24 2.65 -9.72
CA LYS A 100 25.09 3.22 -10.78
C LYS A 100 24.90 2.45 -12.08
N ASP A 101 23.90 2.83 -12.87
CA ASP A 101 23.72 2.25 -14.21
C ASP A 101 24.84 2.64 -15.20
N LYS A 102 25.58 3.72 -14.90
CA LYS A 102 26.77 4.17 -15.65
C LYS A 102 27.86 4.61 -14.66
N SER A 103 29.13 4.55 -15.10
CA SER A 103 30.34 4.73 -14.27
C SER A 103 30.45 6.04 -13.46
N ARG A 104 29.62 7.06 -13.72
CA ARG A 104 29.64 8.36 -13.02
C ARG A 104 28.24 8.92 -12.71
N ALA A 105 27.27 8.04 -12.43
CA ALA A 105 25.95 8.46 -11.95
C ALA A 105 25.92 8.57 -10.40
N PRO A 106 25.14 9.49 -9.83
CA PRO A 106 24.85 9.49 -8.40
C PRO A 106 23.92 8.32 -8.03
N ILE A 107 23.98 7.89 -6.77
CA ILE A 107 22.94 7.06 -6.16
C ILE A 107 22.07 8.00 -5.33
N SER A 108 21.19 8.74 -6.00
CA SER A 108 20.42 9.83 -5.38
C SER A 108 19.46 9.32 -4.31
N ALA A 109 18.92 8.10 -4.45
CA ALA A 109 18.09 7.50 -3.39
C ALA A 109 18.87 7.31 -2.08
N LYS A 110 20.16 6.94 -2.14
CA LYS A 110 21.04 6.87 -0.96
C LYS A 110 21.34 8.25 -0.38
N LEU A 111 21.51 9.27 -1.24
CA LEU A 111 21.67 10.65 -0.79
C LEU A 111 20.43 11.13 -0.03
N VAL A 112 19.23 10.88 -0.58
CA VAL A 112 17.95 11.18 0.09
C VAL A 112 17.85 10.47 1.43
N ALA A 113 18.18 9.17 1.49
CA ALA A 113 18.19 8.43 2.74
C ALA A 113 19.10 9.07 3.79
N ASN A 114 20.33 9.45 3.39
CA ASN A 114 21.27 10.14 4.28
C ASN A 114 20.73 11.49 4.76
N MET A 115 20.09 12.27 3.89
CA MET A 115 19.51 13.57 4.27
C MET A 115 18.39 13.40 5.29
N LEU A 116 17.50 12.42 5.10
CA LEU A 116 16.42 12.11 6.06
C LEU A 116 16.98 11.68 7.41
N SER A 117 17.99 10.80 7.42
CA SER A 117 18.65 10.36 8.65
C SER A 117 19.32 11.53 9.39
N VAL A 118 20.06 12.39 8.67
CA VAL A 118 20.77 13.52 9.27
C VAL A 118 19.81 14.64 9.71
N ALA A 119 18.67 14.82 9.05
CA ALA A 119 17.62 15.73 9.50
C ALA A 119 16.99 15.31 10.84
N GLY A 120 17.13 14.03 11.22
CA GLY A 120 16.71 13.51 12.52
C GLY A 120 15.49 12.60 12.47
N ALA A 121 15.17 12.00 11.32
CA ALA A 121 14.16 10.95 11.24
C ALA A 121 14.63 9.71 12.01
N ASP A 122 13.74 9.15 12.83
CA ASP A 122 14.00 7.95 13.63
C ASP A 122 13.38 6.69 12.99
N HIS A 123 12.41 6.87 12.09
CA HIS A 123 11.69 5.79 11.42
C HIS A 123 11.14 6.26 10.07
N ILE A 124 11.10 5.38 9.07
CA ILE A 124 10.51 5.65 7.75
C ILE A 124 9.35 4.70 7.49
N ILE A 125 8.21 5.24 7.05
CA ILE A 125 7.10 4.46 6.51
C ILE A 125 6.95 4.84 5.05
N THR A 126 6.97 3.86 4.14
CA THR A 126 6.83 4.10 2.70
C THR A 126 5.99 3.01 2.05
N MET A 127 5.67 3.14 0.76
CA MET A 127 4.89 2.15 0.02
C MET A 127 5.58 1.82 -1.31
N ASP A 128 5.64 0.53 -1.63
CA ASP A 128 6.17 -0.05 -2.87
C ASP A 128 7.46 0.63 -3.38
N LEU A 129 8.51 0.62 -2.56
CA LEU A 129 9.84 1.05 -2.99
C LEU A 129 10.22 0.43 -4.34
N HIS A 130 10.69 1.28 -5.27
CA HIS A 130 11.11 0.87 -6.61
C HIS A 130 12.08 -0.33 -6.58
N ALA A 131 13.00 -0.31 -5.62
CA ALA A 131 13.90 -1.40 -5.31
C ALA A 131 13.88 -1.67 -3.80
N SER A 132 13.67 -2.93 -3.40
CA SER A 132 13.62 -3.31 -1.99
C SER A 132 14.94 -3.03 -1.24
N GLN A 133 16.06 -2.97 -1.97
CA GLN A 133 17.39 -2.65 -1.44
C GLN A 133 17.49 -1.24 -0.85
N ILE A 134 16.57 -0.32 -1.21
CA ILE A 134 16.54 1.03 -0.66
C ILE A 134 16.35 1.00 0.87
N GLN A 135 15.70 -0.04 1.43
CA GLN A 135 15.64 -0.22 2.90
C GLN A 135 17.04 -0.27 3.52
N GLY A 136 17.99 -0.95 2.87
CA GLY A 136 19.39 -1.03 3.31
C GLY A 136 20.20 0.27 3.10
N PHE A 137 19.59 1.34 2.57
CA PHE A 137 20.21 2.66 2.55
C PHE A 137 20.09 3.38 3.89
N PHE A 138 19.17 2.95 4.75
CA PHE A 138 18.93 3.48 6.08
C PHE A 138 19.55 2.59 7.14
N ASP A 139 20.05 3.22 8.20
CA ASP A 139 20.43 2.54 9.46
C ASP A 139 19.28 2.57 10.49
N ILE A 140 18.24 3.38 10.21
CA ILE A 140 16.98 3.47 10.96
C ILE A 140 15.96 2.47 10.39
N PRO A 141 14.97 2.02 11.19
CA PRO A 141 13.93 1.12 10.69
C PRO A 141 13.16 1.73 9.51
N VAL A 142 12.78 0.87 8.56
CA VAL A 142 11.99 1.23 7.38
C VAL A 142 10.88 0.21 7.20
N ASP A 143 9.64 0.66 7.36
CA ASP A 143 8.45 -0.12 7.01
C ASP A 143 8.07 0.15 5.55
N ASN A 144 8.38 -0.80 4.67
CA ASN A 144 7.95 -0.76 3.26
C ASN A 144 6.63 -1.51 3.08
N LEU A 145 5.54 -0.76 2.98
CA LEU A 145 4.20 -1.27 2.71
C LEU A 145 4.05 -1.71 1.25
N TYR A 146 3.11 -2.61 0.98
CA TYR A 146 2.82 -3.11 -0.36
C TYR A 146 1.37 -2.86 -0.74
N ALA A 147 1.11 -2.34 -1.95
CA ALA A 147 -0.23 -2.22 -2.48
C ALA A 147 -0.79 -3.54 -3.04
N GLU A 148 0.05 -4.58 -3.15
CA GLU A 148 -0.30 -5.89 -3.72
C GLU A 148 -1.64 -6.47 -3.20
N PRO A 149 -1.94 -6.49 -1.88
CA PRO A 149 -3.22 -7.03 -1.40
C PRO A 149 -4.45 -6.25 -1.89
N ALA A 150 -4.33 -4.93 -1.98
CA ALA A 150 -5.39 -4.05 -2.47
C ALA A 150 -5.54 -4.18 -4.00
N VAL A 151 -4.43 -4.30 -4.73
CA VAL A 151 -4.42 -4.61 -6.16
C VAL A 151 -5.11 -5.95 -6.46
N LEU A 152 -4.81 -7.00 -5.69
CA LEU A 152 -5.44 -8.32 -5.84
C LEU A 152 -6.96 -8.26 -5.60
N GLN A 153 -7.39 -7.48 -4.60
CA GLN A 153 -8.80 -7.26 -4.33
C GLN A 153 -9.47 -6.55 -5.52
N TRP A 154 -8.88 -5.44 -5.98
CA TRP A 154 -9.42 -4.67 -7.10
C TRP A 154 -9.56 -5.53 -8.36
N ILE A 155 -8.55 -6.35 -8.70
CA ILE A 155 -8.61 -7.26 -9.86
C ILE A 155 -9.80 -8.23 -9.75
N ARG A 156 -9.99 -8.85 -8.58
CA ARG A 156 -11.06 -9.85 -8.37
C ARG A 156 -12.45 -9.25 -8.43
N GLU A 157 -12.60 -8.00 -8.01
CA GLU A 157 -13.88 -7.31 -7.93
C GLU A 157 -14.27 -6.62 -9.25
N ASN A 158 -13.30 -6.18 -10.06
CA ASN A 158 -13.56 -5.33 -11.22
C ASN A 158 -13.31 -6.01 -12.58
N ILE A 159 -12.54 -7.10 -12.64
CA ILE A 159 -12.26 -7.81 -13.90
C ILE A 159 -12.99 -9.15 -13.88
N ALA A 160 -14.08 -9.28 -14.64
CA ALA A 160 -14.88 -10.50 -14.68
C ALA A 160 -14.07 -11.75 -15.07
N GLU A 161 -13.15 -11.59 -16.02
CA GLU A 161 -12.31 -12.66 -16.57
C GLU A 161 -10.98 -12.83 -15.82
N TRP A 162 -10.84 -12.32 -14.59
CA TRP A 162 -9.58 -12.35 -13.84
C TRP A 162 -8.99 -13.75 -13.69
N ARG A 163 -9.82 -14.80 -13.62
CA ARG A 163 -9.35 -16.21 -13.49
C ARG A 163 -8.60 -16.73 -14.72
N ASN A 164 -8.77 -16.08 -15.87
CA ASN A 164 -8.10 -16.42 -17.12
C ASN A 164 -7.32 -15.22 -17.68
N CYS A 165 -7.00 -14.24 -16.83
CA CYS A 165 -6.16 -13.11 -17.23
C CYS A 165 -4.68 -13.52 -17.27
N ILE A 166 -3.85 -12.62 -17.76
CA ILE A 166 -2.39 -12.73 -17.70
C ILE A 166 -1.81 -11.45 -17.11
N ILE A 167 -0.94 -11.59 -16.11
CA ILE A 167 -0.27 -10.46 -15.47
C ILE A 167 1.00 -10.15 -16.25
N VAL A 168 1.18 -8.91 -16.69
CA VAL A 168 2.25 -8.53 -17.61
C VAL A 168 3.18 -7.50 -16.97
N SER A 169 4.48 -7.76 -17.00
CA SER A 169 5.49 -6.77 -16.63
C SER A 169 5.87 -5.93 -17.85
N PRO A 170 5.84 -4.58 -17.77
CA PRO A 170 6.23 -3.71 -18.88
C PRO A 170 7.74 -3.70 -19.14
N ASP A 171 8.55 -4.17 -18.18
CA ASP A 171 9.98 -4.35 -18.32
C ASP A 171 10.52 -5.59 -17.58
N ALA A 172 11.82 -5.84 -17.68
CA ALA A 172 12.46 -6.98 -17.02
C ALA A 172 12.64 -6.79 -15.49
N GLY A 173 12.64 -5.55 -15.00
CA GLY A 173 12.81 -5.24 -13.58
C GLY A 173 11.56 -5.62 -12.76
N GLY A 174 10.37 -5.46 -13.35
CA GLY A 174 9.09 -5.79 -12.72
C GLY A 174 8.77 -7.29 -12.64
N ALA A 175 9.65 -8.18 -13.11
CA ALA A 175 9.38 -9.63 -13.19
C ALA A 175 8.93 -10.23 -11.84
N LYS A 176 9.64 -9.92 -10.75
CA LYS A 176 9.31 -10.46 -9.41
C LYS A 176 7.94 -9.99 -8.91
N ARG A 177 7.54 -8.77 -9.27
CA ARG A 177 6.25 -8.17 -8.86
C ARG A 177 5.11 -8.89 -9.55
N VAL A 178 5.21 -9.08 -10.86
CA VAL A 178 4.14 -9.74 -11.63
C VAL A 178 4.02 -11.22 -11.31
N THR A 179 5.14 -11.91 -11.06
CA THR A 179 5.09 -13.32 -10.65
C THR A 179 4.40 -13.49 -9.30
N SER A 180 4.68 -12.62 -8.31
CA SER A 180 4.01 -12.67 -6.99
C SER A 180 2.49 -12.53 -7.13
N ILE A 181 2.04 -11.56 -7.93
CA ILE A 181 0.61 -11.33 -8.17
C ILE A 181 -0.02 -12.50 -8.93
N ALA A 182 0.66 -12.99 -9.97
CA ALA A 182 0.19 -14.10 -10.79
C ALA A 182 0.04 -15.40 -9.97
N ASP A 183 1.02 -15.71 -9.12
CA ASP A 183 1.00 -16.88 -8.23
C ASP A 183 -0.17 -16.79 -7.23
N ARG A 184 -0.43 -15.62 -6.65
CA ARG A 184 -1.54 -15.40 -5.70
C ARG A 184 -2.92 -15.41 -6.36
N LEU A 185 -3.01 -15.08 -7.65
CA LEU A 185 -4.23 -15.23 -8.44
C LEU A 185 -4.34 -16.61 -9.10
N ASN A 186 -3.28 -17.42 -9.06
CA ASN A 186 -3.15 -18.68 -9.78
C ASN A 186 -3.44 -18.51 -11.28
N VAL A 187 -2.79 -17.52 -11.90
CA VAL A 187 -2.86 -17.19 -13.32
C VAL A 187 -1.46 -17.14 -13.94
N GLU A 188 -1.39 -17.09 -15.26
CA GLU A 188 -0.10 -16.98 -15.97
C GLU A 188 0.43 -15.54 -15.93
N PHE A 189 1.73 -15.38 -16.21
CA PHE A 189 2.37 -14.08 -16.37
C PHE A 189 3.11 -13.98 -17.71
N ALA A 190 3.29 -12.75 -18.18
CA ALA A 190 4.11 -12.42 -19.33
C ALA A 190 5.06 -11.27 -19.00
N LEU A 191 6.09 -11.11 -19.83
CA LEU A 191 7.11 -10.08 -19.67
C LEU A 191 7.39 -9.41 -21.00
N ILE A 192 7.44 -8.09 -20.99
CA ILE A 192 7.88 -7.29 -22.12
C ILE A 192 9.32 -6.88 -21.88
N HIS A 193 10.21 -7.25 -22.81
CA HIS A 193 11.59 -6.81 -22.82
C HIS A 193 11.78 -5.80 -23.94
N LYS A 194 12.24 -4.60 -23.59
CA LYS A 194 12.60 -3.57 -24.57
C LYS A 194 14.07 -3.72 -24.93
N GLU A 195 14.35 -4.22 -26.12
CA GLU A 195 15.69 -4.20 -26.70
C GLU A 195 16.02 -2.76 -27.12
N ARG A 196 16.96 -2.13 -26.41
CA ARG A 196 17.47 -0.81 -26.80
C ARG A 196 18.56 -1.01 -27.86
N LYS A 197 18.31 -0.57 -29.08
CA LYS A 197 19.34 -0.57 -30.14
C LYS A 197 20.09 0.78 -30.17
N LYS A 198 21.24 0.81 -30.85
CA LYS A 198 22.09 2.01 -31.00
C LYS A 198 21.32 3.13 -31.73
N ALA A 199 21.83 4.36 -31.61
CA ALA A 199 21.27 5.55 -32.25
C ALA A 199 20.94 5.29 -33.74
N ASN A 200 19.70 5.62 -34.13
CA ASN A 200 19.08 5.51 -35.47
C ASN A 200 18.28 4.23 -35.80
N GLU A 201 18.05 3.32 -34.85
CA GLU A 201 17.06 2.23 -35.02
C GLU A 201 15.88 2.35 -34.04
N VAL A 202 14.69 1.95 -34.48
CA VAL A 202 13.48 1.91 -33.64
C VAL A 202 13.62 0.77 -32.62
N ASP A 203 13.47 1.07 -31.34
CA ASP A 203 13.51 0.09 -30.25
C ASP A 203 12.46 -1.02 -30.47
N ARG A 204 12.85 -2.29 -30.28
CA ARG A 204 11.95 -3.45 -30.44
C ARG A 204 11.47 -3.93 -29.07
N MET A 205 10.15 -4.09 -28.91
CA MET A 205 9.55 -4.76 -27.75
C MET A 205 9.32 -6.25 -28.06
N VAL A 206 9.92 -7.11 -27.25
CA VAL A 206 9.76 -8.57 -27.30
C VAL A 206 8.84 -8.97 -26.16
N LEU A 207 7.75 -9.67 -26.49
CA LEU A 207 6.83 -10.24 -25.51
C LEU A 207 7.23 -11.71 -25.28
N VAL A 208 7.38 -12.08 -24.01
CA VAL A 208 7.60 -13.47 -23.56
C VAL A 208 6.39 -13.88 -22.73
N GLY A 209 5.65 -14.89 -23.18
CA GLY A 209 4.37 -15.33 -22.61
C GLY A 209 3.25 -15.30 -23.65
N ASP A 210 2.19 -16.08 -23.42
CA ASP A 210 1.02 -16.16 -24.31
C ASP A 210 -0.14 -15.33 -23.78
N VAL A 211 -0.44 -14.23 -24.48
CA VAL A 211 -1.49 -13.27 -24.10
C VAL A 211 -2.74 -13.41 -24.99
N LYS A 212 -2.72 -14.34 -25.94
CA LYS A 212 -3.75 -14.46 -26.98
C LYS A 212 -5.09 -14.86 -26.37
N ASP A 213 -6.15 -14.17 -26.77
CA ASP A 213 -7.53 -14.40 -26.34
C ASP A 213 -7.73 -14.27 -24.81
N ARG A 214 -6.86 -13.51 -24.14
CA ARG A 214 -6.91 -13.25 -22.68
C ARG A 214 -6.89 -11.76 -22.34
N VAL A 215 -7.42 -11.44 -21.17
CA VAL A 215 -7.29 -10.10 -20.58
C VAL A 215 -5.86 -9.94 -20.07
N ALA A 216 -5.16 -8.90 -20.53
CA ALA A 216 -3.81 -8.59 -20.09
C ALA A 216 -3.82 -7.46 -19.06
N ILE A 217 -3.16 -7.66 -17.92
CA ILE A 217 -3.08 -6.66 -16.84
C ILE A 217 -1.61 -6.25 -16.70
N LEU A 218 -1.26 -5.06 -17.19
CA LEU A 218 0.06 -4.48 -16.99
C LEU A 218 0.19 -4.03 -15.53
N VAL A 219 1.23 -4.50 -14.83
CA VAL A 219 1.49 -4.08 -13.45
C VAL A 219 2.89 -3.50 -13.33
N ASP A 220 3.00 -2.30 -12.78
CA ASP A 220 4.27 -1.63 -12.51
C ASP A 220 4.23 -0.89 -11.17
N ASP A 221 5.38 -0.57 -10.57
CA ASP A 221 5.38 0.24 -9.34
C ASP A 221 5.00 1.69 -9.62
N MET A 222 5.44 2.26 -10.75
CA MET A 222 5.15 3.66 -11.06
C MET A 222 5.18 3.96 -12.55
N ALA A 223 4.26 4.80 -13.03
CA ALA A 223 4.32 5.34 -14.38
C ALA A 223 4.47 6.87 -14.37
N ASP A 224 5.41 7.34 -15.18
CA ASP A 224 5.77 8.75 -15.28
C ASP A 224 5.20 9.39 -16.56
N THR A 225 5.91 9.31 -17.69
CA THR A 225 5.39 9.84 -18.97
C THR A 225 4.48 8.87 -19.72
N CYS A 226 4.22 7.69 -19.15
CA CYS A 226 3.44 6.58 -19.72
C CYS A 226 3.87 6.06 -21.10
N GLY A 227 5.05 6.44 -21.62
CA GLY A 227 5.50 5.97 -22.94
C GLY A 227 5.68 4.45 -23.02
N THR A 228 6.40 3.87 -22.05
CA THR A 228 6.64 2.43 -21.99
C THR A 228 5.33 1.64 -21.87
N ILE A 229 4.43 2.05 -20.96
CA ILE A 229 3.20 1.31 -20.69
C ILE A 229 2.20 1.41 -21.85
N CYS A 230 2.12 2.54 -22.55
CA CYS A 230 1.26 2.66 -23.73
C CYS A 230 1.76 1.78 -24.88
N HIS A 231 3.06 1.78 -25.16
CA HIS A 231 3.63 0.89 -26.16
C HIS A 231 3.50 -0.60 -25.78
N ALA A 232 3.58 -0.91 -24.49
CA ALA A 232 3.31 -2.25 -23.98
C ALA A 232 1.85 -2.66 -24.27
N ALA A 233 0.89 -1.77 -24.06
CA ALA A 233 -0.52 -2.02 -24.37
C ALA A 233 -0.75 -2.29 -25.87
N ASP A 234 -0.18 -1.46 -26.75
CA ASP A 234 -0.24 -1.67 -28.20
C ASP A 234 0.32 -3.03 -28.61
N LYS A 235 1.44 -3.43 -27.95
CA LYS A 235 2.09 -4.72 -28.22
C LYS A 235 1.25 -5.90 -27.76
N LEU A 236 0.57 -5.78 -26.63
CA LEU A 236 -0.33 -6.82 -26.11
C LEU A 236 -1.55 -7.01 -27.01
N LEU A 237 -2.17 -5.92 -27.46
CA LEU A 237 -3.28 -5.98 -28.41
C LEU A 237 -2.84 -6.59 -29.75
N SER A 238 -1.68 -6.20 -30.26
CA SER A 238 -1.10 -6.79 -31.48
C SER A 238 -0.78 -8.29 -31.33
N ALA A 239 -0.58 -8.77 -30.11
CA ALA A 239 -0.36 -10.18 -29.79
C ALA A 239 -1.66 -10.95 -29.51
N GLY A 240 -2.83 -10.29 -29.59
CA GLY A 240 -4.14 -10.92 -29.46
C GLY A 240 -4.78 -10.83 -28.07
N ALA A 241 -4.31 -9.94 -27.19
CA ALA A 241 -5.01 -9.68 -25.92
C ALA A 241 -6.42 -9.12 -26.18
N THR A 242 -7.42 -9.55 -25.41
CA THR A 242 -8.81 -9.10 -25.58
C THR A 242 -9.05 -7.70 -25.04
N LYS A 243 -8.50 -7.42 -23.86
CA LYS A 243 -8.51 -6.12 -23.18
C LYS A 243 -7.18 -5.91 -22.47
N VAL A 244 -6.79 -4.64 -22.30
CA VAL A 244 -5.59 -4.28 -21.56
C VAL A 244 -5.95 -3.35 -20.40
N TYR A 245 -5.57 -3.74 -19.20
CA TYR A 245 -5.61 -2.90 -18.00
C TYR A 245 -4.19 -2.48 -17.64
N ALA A 246 -4.04 -1.34 -16.96
CA ALA A 246 -2.80 -0.96 -16.30
C ALA A 246 -3.07 -0.72 -14.82
N ILE A 247 -2.24 -1.29 -13.94
CA ILE A 247 -2.29 -1.08 -12.50
C ILE A 247 -0.92 -0.60 -12.04
N LEU A 248 -0.89 0.55 -11.38
CA LEU A 248 0.33 1.21 -10.95
C LEU A 248 0.19 1.59 -9.48
N THR A 249 1.21 1.34 -8.65
CA THR A 249 1.14 1.88 -7.30
C THR A 249 1.22 3.42 -7.36
N HIS A 250 2.24 3.99 -7.97
CA HIS A 250 2.45 5.43 -8.02
C HIS A 250 2.17 6.03 -9.41
N GLY A 251 1.04 6.73 -9.53
CA GLY A 251 0.66 7.48 -10.74
C GLY A 251 1.31 8.86 -10.81
N ILE A 252 2.57 8.96 -11.24
CA ILE A 252 3.27 10.25 -11.37
C ILE A 252 2.65 11.07 -12.52
N PHE A 253 2.44 10.42 -13.66
CA PHE A 253 1.70 10.96 -14.82
C PHE A 253 2.12 12.38 -15.21
N SER A 254 3.42 12.59 -15.47
CA SER A 254 3.98 13.88 -15.87
C SER A 254 4.00 14.07 -17.40
N GLY A 255 4.06 15.34 -17.83
CA GLY A 255 4.17 15.69 -19.25
C GLY A 255 3.04 15.11 -20.11
N PRO A 256 3.33 14.32 -21.16
CA PRO A 256 2.31 13.81 -22.08
C PRO A 256 1.54 12.59 -21.55
N ALA A 257 1.66 12.23 -20.26
CA ALA A 257 1.09 11.00 -19.73
C ALA A 257 -0.42 10.88 -19.94
N ILE A 258 -1.16 11.94 -19.60
CA ILE A 258 -2.62 11.95 -19.65
C ILE A 258 -3.14 11.80 -21.09
N SER A 259 -2.56 12.55 -22.04
CA SER A 259 -2.93 12.44 -23.45
C SER A 259 -2.59 11.07 -24.03
N ARG A 260 -1.46 10.48 -23.61
CA ARG A 260 -1.08 9.12 -23.99
C ARG A 260 -2.05 8.06 -23.44
N ILE A 261 -2.45 8.16 -22.18
CA ILE A 261 -3.42 7.24 -21.58
C ILE A 261 -4.78 7.34 -22.29
N ASN A 262 -5.26 8.55 -22.57
CA ASN A 262 -6.51 8.77 -23.29
C ASN A 262 -6.48 8.13 -24.69
N ASN A 263 -5.36 8.28 -25.42
CA ASN A 263 -5.20 7.73 -26.76
C ASN A 263 -4.89 6.22 -26.79
N ALA A 264 -4.31 5.67 -25.73
CA ALA A 264 -3.97 4.26 -25.63
C ALA A 264 -5.22 3.41 -25.38
N ALA A 265 -5.22 2.18 -25.88
CA ALA A 265 -6.34 1.26 -25.76
C ALA A 265 -6.35 0.51 -24.41
N PHE A 266 -6.31 1.28 -23.31
CA PHE A 266 -6.60 0.78 -21.97
C PHE A 266 -8.10 0.76 -21.72
N GLU A 267 -8.57 -0.30 -21.08
CA GLU A 267 -9.91 -0.35 -20.49
C GLU A 267 -9.97 0.56 -19.25
N ALA A 268 -9.00 0.40 -18.36
CA ALA A 268 -8.80 1.28 -17.20
C ALA A 268 -7.32 1.36 -16.81
N VAL A 269 -6.94 2.48 -16.19
CA VAL A 269 -5.64 2.70 -15.56
C VAL A 269 -5.87 2.93 -14.07
N VAL A 270 -5.53 1.94 -13.26
CA VAL A 270 -5.73 1.96 -11.81
C VAL A 270 -4.48 2.47 -11.13
N VAL A 271 -4.64 3.42 -10.22
CA VAL A 271 -3.54 3.97 -9.42
C VAL A 271 -3.92 4.09 -7.95
N THR A 272 -2.92 4.11 -7.07
CA THR A 272 -3.15 4.47 -5.67
C THR A 272 -3.11 5.97 -5.45
N ASN A 273 -3.62 6.39 -4.30
CA ASN A 273 -3.52 7.77 -3.81
C ASN A 273 -2.20 8.07 -3.09
N THR A 274 -1.10 7.39 -3.43
CA THR A 274 0.25 7.77 -2.97
C THR A 274 0.69 9.12 -3.53
N ILE A 275 0.08 9.56 -4.63
CA ILE A 275 0.26 10.85 -5.30
C ILE A 275 -1.16 11.39 -5.59
N PRO A 276 -1.44 12.70 -5.43
CA PRO A 276 -2.75 13.27 -5.75
C PRO A 276 -3.17 12.99 -7.21
N GLN A 277 -4.43 12.58 -7.41
CA GLN A 277 -4.96 12.19 -8.72
C GLN A 277 -6.22 12.96 -9.14
N GLU A 278 -6.81 13.76 -8.26
CA GLU A 278 -8.12 14.39 -8.43
C GLU A 278 -8.15 15.29 -9.67
N ASP A 279 -7.07 16.01 -9.93
CA ASP A 279 -6.91 16.83 -11.13
C ASP A 279 -6.75 15.98 -12.40
N LYS A 280 -5.95 14.92 -12.32
CA LYS A 280 -5.65 14.03 -13.45
C LYS A 280 -6.88 13.24 -13.90
N MET A 281 -7.74 12.83 -12.97
CA MET A 281 -9.00 12.14 -13.24
C MET A 281 -10.00 13.02 -14.01
N LYS A 282 -10.03 14.33 -13.75
CA LYS A 282 -10.87 15.28 -14.53
C LYS A 282 -10.49 15.31 -16.01
N HIS A 283 -9.21 15.05 -16.31
CA HIS A 283 -8.66 15.05 -17.66
C HIS A 283 -8.59 13.65 -18.29
N CYS A 284 -8.90 12.58 -17.56
CA CYS A 284 -8.84 11.20 -18.03
C CYS A 284 -9.86 10.32 -17.32
N SER A 285 -10.94 9.98 -18.02
CA SER A 285 -12.01 9.10 -17.52
C SER A 285 -11.58 7.65 -17.31
N LYS A 286 -10.43 7.23 -17.86
CA LYS A 286 -9.89 5.87 -17.69
C LYS A 286 -9.16 5.68 -16.36
N ILE A 287 -8.77 6.77 -15.68
CA ILE A 287 -8.06 6.68 -14.41
C ILE A 287 -9.03 6.32 -13.31
N GLN A 288 -8.74 5.24 -12.58
CA GLN A 288 -9.46 4.84 -11.39
C GLN A 288 -8.55 4.92 -10.18
N LEU A 289 -9.04 5.53 -9.11
CA LEU A 289 -8.31 5.66 -7.85
C LEU A 289 -8.66 4.50 -6.91
N HIS A 290 -7.66 3.85 -6.35
CA HIS A 290 -7.83 2.83 -5.33
C HIS A 290 -7.05 3.19 -4.05
N PHE A 291 -7.75 3.26 -2.91
CA PHE A 291 -7.16 3.71 -1.65
C PHE A 291 -6.40 2.57 -0.95
N CYS A 292 -5.06 2.69 -0.85
CA CYS A 292 -4.20 1.64 -0.27
C CYS A 292 -3.56 2.02 1.08
N ILE A 293 -3.28 3.30 1.31
CA ILE A 293 -2.40 3.73 2.41
C ILE A 293 -3.06 3.65 3.79
N LEU A 294 -4.36 3.86 3.85
CA LEU A 294 -5.12 3.98 5.10
C LEU A 294 -5.03 2.73 6.00
N LYS A 295 -4.92 1.53 5.42
CA LYS A 295 -4.82 0.28 6.19
C LYS A 295 -3.41 0.00 6.69
N GLY A 296 -2.39 0.28 5.86
CA GLY A 296 -0.99 0.06 6.23
C GLY A 296 -0.52 1.01 7.34
N PHE A 297 -0.93 2.28 7.28
CA PHE A 297 -0.61 3.24 8.35
C PHE A 297 -1.30 2.88 9.67
N TRP A 298 -2.56 2.46 9.63
CA TRP A 298 -3.28 2.02 10.83
C TRP A 298 -2.65 0.75 11.45
N TYR A 299 -2.18 -0.17 10.62
CA TYR A 299 -1.48 -1.37 11.09
C TYR A 299 -0.15 -1.02 11.78
N ILE A 300 0.66 -0.14 11.17
CA ILE A 300 1.92 0.32 11.78
C ILE A 300 1.62 1.10 13.06
N TYR A 301 0.61 1.96 13.06
CA TYR A 301 0.11 2.64 14.26
C TYR A 301 -0.25 1.66 15.38
N GLN A 302 -0.88 0.54 15.06
CA GLN A 302 -1.26 -0.47 16.06
C GLN A 302 -0.04 -1.23 16.61
N LEU A 303 0.96 -1.49 15.75
CA LEU A 303 2.22 -2.12 16.16
C LEU A 303 3.09 -1.20 17.02
N THR A 304 3.23 0.08 16.65
CA THR A 304 4.00 1.07 17.43
C THR A 304 3.35 1.40 18.77
N ARG A 305 2.01 1.32 18.87
CA ARG A 305 1.27 1.54 20.12
C ARG A 305 1.35 0.35 21.10
N LEU A 306 1.64 -0.85 20.61
CA LEU A 306 1.62 -2.07 21.43
C LEU A 306 3.02 -2.63 21.78
N ASP A 307 4.12 -1.97 21.38
CA ASP A 307 5.50 -2.52 21.46
C ASP A 307 5.59 -3.96 20.92
N LEU A 308 4.77 -4.29 19.91
CA LEU A 308 4.79 -5.60 19.29
C LEU A 308 5.84 -5.60 18.18
N ALA A 309 6.86 -6.45 18.34
CA ALA A 309 7.86 -6.67 17.29
C ALA A 309 7.17 -7.08 15.97
N PRO A 310 7.67 -6.61 14.80
CA PRO A 310 7.10 -7.01 13.52
C PRO A 310 7.22 -8.52 13.37
N TYR A 311 6.08 -9.20 13.34
CA TYR A 311 6.01 -10.64 13.13
C TYR A 311 6.09 -10.90 11.63
N SER A 312 7.18 -11.55 11.21
CA SER A 312 7.46 -12.25 9.94
C SER A 312 6.78 -11.81 8.64
N ASP A 313 7.60 -11.68 7.59
CA ASP A 313 7.25 -11.57 6.17
C ASP A 313 5.84 -12.08 5.81
N SER A 314 4.98 -11.15 5.34
CA SER A 314 3.57 -11.33 4.95
C SER A 314 2.53 -11.31 6.08
N VAL A 315 2.12 -10.10 6.45
CA VAL A 315 0.84 -9.89 7.13
C VAL A 315 -0.27 -9.97 6.08
N ASP A 316 -1.14 -10.97 6.23
CA ASP A 316 -2.31 -11.15 5.37
C ASP A 316 -3.37 -10.08 5.68
N LEU A 317 -3.35 -9.00 4.91
CA LEU A 317 -4.29 -7.87 5.01
C LEU A 317 -5.73 -8.24 4.61
N THR A 318 -6.00 -9.49 4.18
CA THR A 318 -7.33 -9.91 3.71
C THR A 318 -8.37 -10.12 4.83
N CYS A 319 -7.93 -10.39 6.07
CA CYS A 319 -8.85 -10.74 7.17
C CYS A 319 -9.55 -9.55 7.84
N TRP A 320 -9.29 -8.31 7.41
CA TRP A 320 -9.79 -7.10 8.05
C TRP A 320 -10.40 -6.11 7.04
N MET A 321 -11.10 -6.66 6.05
CA MET A 321 -11.69 -5.92 4.94
C MET A 321 -13.20 -5.74 5.17
N ASP A 322 -13.60 -4.61 5.75
CA ASP A 322 -15.00 -4.13 5.67
C ASP A 322 -15.28 -3.59 4.25
N PRO A 323 -16.49 -3.77 3.71
CA PRO A 323 -16.84 -3.36 2.36
C PRO A 323 -17.56 -2.01 2.35
N PHE A 324 -16.90 -0.88 2.58
CA PHE A 324 -17.56 0.44 2.43
C PHE A 324 -16.60 1.55 2.00
N ASP A 325 -16.74 1.93 0.72
CA ASP A 325 -16.43 3.25 0.14
C ASP A 325 -17.32 3.37 -1.13
N LYS A 326 -18.64 3.35 -0.93
CA LYS A 326 -19.64 3.59 -2.00
C LYS A 326 -20.55 4.79 -1.74
N ASP A 327 -20.37 5.50 -0.63
CA ASP A 327 -21.24 6.60 -0.25
C ASP A 327 -20.54 7.94 -0.50
N ASP A 328 -20.39 8.31 -1.79
CA ASP A 328 -20.15 9.70 -2.21
C ASP A 328 -20.86 10.05 -3.54
N GLU A 329 -21.83 9.23 -3.96
CA GLU A 329 -22.79 9.56 -5.03
C GLU A 329 -24.21 9.25 -4.54
N ASP A 330 -24.82 10.22 -3.85
CA ASP A 330 -26.25 10.57 -3.87
C ASP A 330 -26.67 11.22 -2.56
N GLY A 331 -26.89 12.53 -2.59
CA GLY A 331 -27.52 13.24 -1.49
C GLY A 331 -29.01 12.91 -1.43
N LEU A 332 -29.48 12.33 -0.32
CA LEU A 332 -30.86 12.44 0.18
C LEU A 332 -30.94 11.96 1.64
N GLU A 333 -31.58 12.79 2.48
CA GLU A 333 -31.84 12.58 3.90
C GLU A 333 -32.59 11.27 4.19
N SER A 334 -32.25 10.57 5.29
CA SER A 334 -33.23 10.27 6.36
C SER A 334 -32.56 9.75 7.64
N SER A 335 -33.16 10.16 8.74
CA SER A 335 -32.79 9.99 10.14
C SER A 335 -33.23 8.65 10.74
N LEU A 336 -32.45 8.11 11.72
CA LEU A 336 -32.85 7.40 12.97
C LEU A 336 -31.73 6.47 13.55
N ILE A 337 -30.86 7.03 14.40
CA ILE A 337 -30.26 6.62 15.73
C ILE A 337 -30.52 5.16 16.28
N PRO A 338 -29.70 4.48 17.16
CA PRO A 338 -28.23 4.35 17.39
C PRO A 338 -27.71 2.90 17.76
N GLU A 339 -26.42 2.80 18.12
CA GLU A 339 -25.77 1.83 19.06
C GLU A 339 -25.69 0.32 18.73
N LEU A 340 -24.47 -0.18 18.46
CA LEU A 340 -23.86 -1.37 19.11
C LEU A 340 -22.42 -1.61 18.62
N VAL A 341 -21.46 -1.09 19.38
CA VAL A 341 -20.03 -1.46 19.30
C VAL A 341 -19.77 -2.60 20.29
N PRO A 342 -19.22 -3.76 19.90
CA PRO A 342 -18.64 -4.70 20.86
C PRO A 342 -17.15 -4.40 21.09
N PRO A 343 -16.60 -4.60 22.31
CA PRO A 343 -15.23 -4.24 22.65
C PRO A 343 -14.18 -5.22 22.10
N LEU A 344 -13.03 -4.65 21.76
CA LEU A 344 -11.78 -5.19 21.21
C LEU A 344 -11.06 -6.31 22.00
N THR A 345 -11.73 -7.02 22.91
CA THR A 345 -11.07 -8.02 23.77
C THR A 345 -11.09 -9.45 23.23
N ALA A 346 -11.94 -9.77 22.24
CA ALA A 346 -12.09 -11.14 21.71
C ALA A 346 -11.06 -11.53 20.62
N CYS A 347 -10.44 -10.56 19.95
CA CYS A 347 -9.49 -10.84 18.85
C CYS A 347 -8.08 -11.20 19.32
N VAL A 348 -7.70 -10.80 20.54
CA VAL A 348 -6.33 -11.00 21.06
C VAL A 348 -6.10 -12.42 21.58
N GLU A 349 -7.15 -13.14 22.00
CA GLU A 349 -7.02 -14.54 22.43
C GLU A 349 -7.07 -15.56 21.28
N THR A 350 -7.66 -15.18 20.13
CA THR A 350 -7.85 -16.08 18.98
C THR A 350 -6.55 -16.33 18.19
N LEU A 351 -5.57 -15.43 18.29
CA LEU A 351 -4.30 -15.51 17.53
C LEU A 351 -3.13 -16.13 18.31
N LYS A 352 -3.28 -16.44 19.61
CA LYS A 352 -2.19 -16.95 20.46
C LYS A 352 -2.16 -18.48 20.67
N ARG A 353 -3.02 -19.28 20.03
CA ARG A 353 -2.96 -20.75 20.14
C ARG A 353 -3.01 -21.44 18.77
N ASN A 354 -1.83 -21.47 18.15
CA ASN A 354 -1.30 -22.47 17.20
C ASN A 354 -2.27 -23.39 16.43
N HIS A 355 -2.12 -23.34 15.10
CA HIS A 355 -2.13 -24.48 14.17
C HIS A 355 -2.98 -25.71 14.56
N GLN A 356 -4.21 -25.79 14.04
CA GLN A 356 -4.79 -26.94 13.32
C GLN A 356 -6.28 -26.69 13.04
N ILE A 357 -6.70 -26.97 11.80
CA ILE A 357 -8.05 -26.80 11.27
C ILE A 357 -9.05 -27.67 12.06
N CYS A 358 -10.05 -27.06 12.72
CA CYS A 358 -11.23 -27.73 13.28
C CYS A 358 -12.47 -26.81 13.15
N GLN A 359 -13.59 -27.31 12.62
CA GLN A 359 -14.87 -26.58 12.52
C GLN A 359 -15.72 -26.78 13.77
N PHE A 360 -16.38 -25.71 14.23
CA PHE A 360 -17.25 -25.69 15.42
C PHE A 360 -18.73 -25.86 15.03
N PHE A 361 -19.47 -26.66 15.80
CA PHE A 361 -20.94 -26.71 15.75
C PHE A 361 -21.52 -26.51 17.16
N PRO A 362 -22.26 -25.42 17.44
CA PRO A 362 -23.00 -25.30 18.68
C PRO A 362 -24.28 -26.14 18.61
N THR A 363 -24.57 -26.92 19.66
CA THR A 363 -25.90 -27.48 19.90
C THR A 363 -26.37 -27.10 21.29
N LEU A 364 -27.53 -26.44 21.36
CA LEU A 364 -28.23 -26.14 22.61
C LEU A 364 -28.89 -27.42 23.13
N ARG A 365 -28.63 -27.77 24.39
CA ARG A 365 -29.51 -28.67 25.16
C ARG A 365 -30.03 -27.92 26.39
N ASN A 366 -31.32 -28.11 26.67
CA ASN A 366 -32.01 -27.53 27.82
C ASN A 366 -31.28 -27.88 29.12
N GLY A 367 -30.99 -26.87 29.94
CA GLY A 367 -30.31 -27.03 31.23
C GLY A 367 -29.03 -26.20 31.44
N GLY A 368 -28.64 -25.34 30.50
CA GLY A 368 -27.64 -24.28 30.77
C GLY A 368 -26.19 -24.75 30.93
N GLN A 369 -25.80 -25.92 30.41
CA GLN A 369 -24.41 -26.33 30.30
C GLN A 369 -23.94 -26.35 28.83
N LEU A 370 -22.83 -25.68 28.55
CA LEU A 370 -22.16 -25.69 27.25
C LEU A 370 -21.28 -26.95 27.15
N GLY A 371 -21.62 -27.87 26.25
CA GLY A 371 -20.78 -29.03 25.92
C GLY A 371 -20.00 -28.80 24.63
N VAL A 372 -18.70 -29.06 24.63
CA VAL A 372 -17.84 -28.99 23.43
C VAL A 372 -17.53 -30.42 22.96
N HIS A 373 -17.87 -30.75 21.71
CA HIS A 373 -17.44 -31.99 21.07
C HIS A 373 -16.40 -31.71 19.99
N LEU A 374 -15.29 -32.45 20.03
CA LEU A 374 -14.24 -32.44 19.00
C LEU A 374 -14.49 -33.58 18.01
N ALA A 375 -14.53 -33.29 16.71
CA ALA A 375 -14.51 -34.31 15.65
C ALA A 375 -13.57 -33.88 14.51
N LYS A 376 -12.73 -34.83 14.05
CA LYS A 376 -11.82 -34.66 12.90
C LYS A 376 -12.62 -34.71 11.60
N LYS A 377 -12.41 -33.76 10.67
CA LYS A 377 -13.09 -33.73 9.38
C LYS A 377 -12.44 -34.75 8.42
N GLY A 378 -13.16 -35.81 8.02
CA GLY A 378 -12.73 -36.71 6.93
C GLY A 378 -12.72 -38.23 7.20
N THR A 379 -13.69 -38.79 7.93
CA THR A 379 -13.86 -40.27 8.01
C THR A 379 -15.31 -40.64 7.74
N GLN A 380 -15.53 -41.51 6.76
CA GLN A 380 -16.84 -42.11 6.50
C GLN A 380 -17.34 -42.85 7.75
N ARG A 381 -18.67 -42.88 7.91
CA ARG A 381 -19.38 -43.69 8.92
C ARG A 381 -18.75 -45.09 9.00
N ASN A 382 -18.07 -45.40 10.10
CA ASN A 382 -17.95 -46.78 10.55
C ASN A 382 -17.93 -46.87 12.07
N LYS A 383 -18.64 -47.87 12.57
CA LYS A 383 -18.92 -48.12 13.99
C LYS A 383 -17.65 -48.59 14.73
N ASN A 384 -17.60 -48.26 16.02
CA ASN A 384 -16.66 -48.73 17.06
C ASN A 384 -15.33 -47.96 17.16
N ILE A 385 -15.15 -47.20 18.26
CA ILE A 385 -14.08 -47.34 19.28
C ILE A 385 -14.32 -46.29 20.39
N PRO A 386 -14.14 -46.64 21.69
CA PRO A 386 -14.48 -45.81 22.84
C PRO A 386 -13.26 -45.03 23.39
N GLU A 387 -13.53 -43.92 24.09
CA GLU A 387 -12.87 -43.44 25.33
C GLU A 387 -13.00 -41.91 25.45
N SER A 388 -13.87 -41.49 26.36
CA SER A 388 -14.04 -40.11 26.80
C SER A 388 -12.95 -39.75 27.81
N LEU A 389 -12.09 -38.78 27.48
CA LEU A 389 -11.24 -38.10 28.47
C LEU A 389 -11.94 -36.81 28.92
N SER A 390 -12.50 -36.84 30.12
CA SER A 390 -13.09 -35.69 30.81
C SER A 390 -12.07 -35.09 31.79
N PHE A 391 -11.71 -33.82 31.63
CA PHE A 391 -10.93 -33.05 32.61
C PHE A 391 -11.83 -32.01 33.29
N HIS A 392 -11.88 -32.03 34.63
CA HIS A 392 -12.46 -30.97 35.46
C HIS A 392 -11.33 -30.07 35.96
N LEU A 393 -11.43 -28.76 35.71
CA LEU A 393 -10.56 -27.74 36.32
C LEU A 393 -11.37 -26.95 37.34
N ASN A 394 -10.95 -27.04 38.60
CA ASN A 394 -11.56 -26.40 39.75
C ASN A 394 -10.85 -25.05 39.98
N ILE A 395 -11.59 -23.95 39.92
CA ILE A 395 -11.04 -22.59 40.10
C ILE A 395 -11.20 -22.22 41.57
N ASN A 396 -10.09 -22.31 42.32
CA ASN A 396 -9.84 -21.54 43.54
C ASN A 396 -8.36 -21.68 43.94
N GLN A 397 -7.52 -20.74 43.51
CA GLN A 397 -6.46 -20.05 44.28
C GLN A 397 -5.40 -19.42 43.36
N LEU A 398 -5.24 -18.10 43.56
CA LEU A 398 -4.24 -17.13 43.08
C LEU A 398 -4.33 -16.64 41.63
#